data_AF-A0A350XXZ6-F1
#
_entry.id   AF-A0A350XXZ6-F1
#
_cell.length_a   1.000
_cell.length_b   1.000
_cell.length_c   1.000
_cell.angle_alpha   90.00
_cell.angle_beta   90.00
_cell.angle_gamma   90.00
#
_symmetry.space_group_name_H-M   'P 1'
#
loop_
_entity.id
_entity.type
_entity.pdbx_description
1 polymer ?
#
loop_
_entity_poly.entity_id
_entity_poly.type
_entity_poly.pdbx_seq_one_letter_code
_entity_poly.pdbx_strand_id
1 'polypeptide(L)'
;TGFIMLEKQGKAHLSINGNAKLPSEGIAEAVIGDTKIAYDMADGYNFRSPAEIDKYIEECDFDFKRSFSDKLNKEFFPNQTNKIYKWGFNYLVTCNGNVYFNNNPEKRLLEAVNLFRGRKPLKYFTYDRFEALPNRIADPKILFMTRLWDSLQTSSKNLDAVNSTRIEIVKALRKEYPQNSTAGIYDSELARELCPKLILPSKVTKRENYLETMKNSDICIGSIGLHGSIGWKTGEYVAAARAVINESFCYEVSGSFEIGKNYFSFKGVDECMKHVDTLFHSPDLIYEMKKNNHQYYLDYLRPDVQVANSLKEAGIII
;
A
#
# COMPACT_ATOMS: atom_id res chain seq x y z
N THR A 1 13.50 4.57 1.43
CA THR A 1 13.12 5.54 2.49
C THR A 1 13.55 5.09 3.86
N GLY A 2 13.16 3.88 4.31
CA GLY A 2 13.53 3.36 5.63
C GLY A 2 15.02 3.38 5.94
N PHE A 3 15.86 2.85 5.03
CA PHE A 3 17.32 2.91 5.16
C PHE A 3 17.83 4.32 5.47
N ILE A 4 17.41 5.33 4.71
CA ILE A 4 17.85 6.73 4.88
C ILE A 4 17.44 7.28 6.24
N MET A 5 16.26 6.89 6.74
CA MET A 5 15.83 7.26 8.08
C MET A 5 16.69 6.60 9.16
N LEU A 6 17.12 5.34 8.97
CA LEU A 6 18.06 4.67 9.87
C LEU A 6 19.45 5.32 9.86
N GLU A 7 19.96 5.71 8.68
CA GLU A 7 21.22 6.47 8.57
C GLU A 7 21.15 7.79 9.33
N LYS A 8 20.05 8.53 9.19
CA LYS A 8 19.81 9.78 9.94
C LYS A 8 19.71 9.58 11.46
N GLN A 9 19.38 8.38 11.90
CA GLN A 9 19.38 8.00 13.32
C GLN A 9 20.77 7.53 13.80
N GLY A 10 21.78 7.46 12.93
CA GLY A 10 23.11 6.95 13.25
C GLY A 10 23.16 5.41 13.37
N LYS A 11 22.15 4.69 12.85
CA LYS A 11 22.04 3.23 12.93
C LYS A 11 22.58 2.49 11.71
N ALA A 12 22.90 3.22 10.64
CA ALA A 12 23.40 2.65 9.40
C ALA A 12 24.25 3.67 8.65
N HIS A 13 25.12 3.20 7.76
CA HIS A 13 25.78 4.02 6.73
C HIS A 13 25.40 3.49 5.35
N LEU A 14 25.02 4.38 4.44
CA LEU A 14 24.49 4.00 3.14
C LEU A 14 25.38 4.46 2.00
N SER A 15 25.65 3.52 1.09
CA SER A 15 26.17 3.80 -0.24
C SER A 15 25.20 3.26 -1.28
N ILE A 16 24.92 4.03 -2.33
CA ILE A 16 24.00 3.60 -3.39
C ILE A 16 24.79 3.17 -4.63
N ASN A 17 24.51 1.94 -5.08
CA ASN A 17 24.96 1.45 -6.37
C ASN A 17 23.83 1.56 -7.41
N GLY A 18 23.90 2.58 -8.27
CA GLY A 18 22.92 2.79 -9.34
C GLY A 18 23.11 1.89 -10.57
N ASN A 19 24.18 1.09 -10.62
CA ASN A 19 24.54 0.26 -11.77
C ASN A 19 24.18 -1.21 -11.60
N ALA A 20 23.55 -1.59 -10.49
CA ALA A 20 23.12 -2.96 -10.24
C ALA A 20 22.07 -3.38 -11.29
N LYS A 21 22.29 -4.52 -11.94
CA LYS A 21 21.32 -5.13 -12.86
C LYS A 21 20.44 -6.09 -12.06
N LEU A 22 19.23 -5.65 -11.77
CA LEU A 22 18.22 -6.45 -11.06
C LEU A 22 17.27 -7.12 -12.06
N PRO A 23 16.71 -8.30 -11.75
CA PRO A 23 15.85 -9.05 -12.68
C PRO A 23 14.47 -8.40 -12.88
N SER A 24 14.11 -7.41 -12.06
CA SER A 24 12.84 -6.67 -12.16
C SER A 24 12.98 -5.26 -11.59
N GLU A 25 12.26 -4.30 -12.19
CA GLU A 25 12.15 -2.92 -11.67
C GLU A 25 11.48 -2.85 -10.28
N GLY A 26 10.75 -3.89 -9.89
CA GLY A 26 10.10 -3.99 -8.59
C GLY A 26 11.01 -4.46 -7.46
N ILE A 27 12.25 -4.85 -7.75
CA ILE A 27 13.20 -5.34 -6.74
C ILE A 27 14.17 -4.23 -6.36
N ALA A 28 14.44 -4.11 -5.07
CA ALA A 28 15.61 -3.39 -4.55
C ALA A 28 16.53 -4.37 -3.82
N GLU A 29 17.84 -4.16 -3.91
CA GLU A 29 18.86 -4.98 -3.24
C GLU A 29 19.59 -4.13 -2.19
N ALA A 30 19.85 -4.71 -1.03
CA ALA A 30 20.74 -4.19 -0.02
C ALA A 30 21.83 -5.23 0.27
N VAL A 31 23.09 -4.78 0.27
CA VAL A 31 24.23 -5.60 0.67
C VAL A 31 24.76 -5.04 1.98
N ILE A 32 24.78 -5.86 3.03
CA ILE A 32 25.17 -5.48 4.39
C ILE A 32 26.23 -6.47 4.87
N GLY A 33 27.48 -6.02 4.93
CA GLY A 33 28.61 -6.94 5.04
C GLY A 33 28.61 -7.89 3.82
N ASP A 34 28.59 -9.19 4.09
CA ASP A 34 28.48 -10.23 3.05
C ASP A 34 27.04 -10.69 2.79
N THR A 35 26.06 -10.15 3.52
CA THR A 35 24.65 -10.55 3.40
C THR A 35 23.94 -9.77 2.31
N LYS A 36 23.35 -10.47 1.35
CA LYS A 36 22.52 -9.93 0.27
C LYS A 36 21.04 -10.08 0.58
N ILE A 37 20.34 -8.94 0.64
CA ILE A 37 18.90 -8.87 0.93
C ILE A 37 18.16 -8.26 -0.26
N ALA A 38 17.19 -8.99 -0.79
CA ALA A 38 16.23 -8.49 -1.76
C ALA A 38 14.96 -7.96 -1.07
N TYR A 39 14.40 -6.91 -1.66
CA TYR A 39 13.12 -6.33 -1.30
C TYR A 39 12.24 -6.35 -2.56
N ASP A 40 11.43 -7.39 -2.70
CA ASP A 40 10.53 -7.59 -3.83
C ASP A 40 9.18 -6.87 -3.62
N MET A 41 8.98 -5.79 -4.37
CA MET A 41 7.79 -4.94 -4.33
C MET A 41 6.76 -5.25 -5.42
N ALA A 42 6.95 -6.33 -6.19
CA ALA A 42 6.05 -6.71 -7.27
C ALA A 42 4.60 -6.94 -6.80
N ASP A 43 3.64 -6.63 -7.68
CA ASP A 43 2.25 -6.97 -7.47
C ASP A 43 2.04 -8.46 -7.79
N GLY A 44 1.87 -9.27 -6.74
CA GLY A 44 1.68 -10.71 -6.88
C GLY A 44 2.91 -11.45 -7.41
N TYR A 45 2.66 -12.47 -8.23
CA TYR A 45 3.67 -13.31 -8.88
C TYR A 45 3.73 -13.00 -10.40
N ASN A 46 3.44 -11.75 -10.77
CA ASN A 46 3.43 -11.30 -12.15
C ASN A 46 4.86 -10.98 -12.65
N PHE A 47 5.69 -12.00 -12.72
CA PHE A 47 7.07 -11.88 -13.19
C PHE A 47 7.13 -12.02 -14.70
N ARG A 48 8.01 -11.25 -15.33
CA ARG A 48 8.31 -11.42 -16.77
C ARG A 48 8.97 -12.77 -17.04
N SER A 49 9.88 -13.19 -16.15
CA SER A 49 10.57 -14.48 -16.20
C SER A 49 10.69 -15.05 -14.79
N PRO A 50 9.80 -15.99 -14.38
CA PRO A 50 9.91 -16.65 -13.09
C PRO A 50 11.27 -17.32 -12.86
N ALA A 51 11.88 -17.88 -13.90
CA ALA A 51 13.19 -18.52 -13.80
C ALA A 51 14.34 -17.55 -13.50
N GLU A 52 14.28 -16.31 -14.02
CA GLU A 52 15.27 -15.28 -13.67
C GLU A 52 15.13 -14.82 -12.22
N ILE A 53 13.89 -14.73 -11.73
CA ILE A 53 13.61 -14.39 -10.34
C ILE A 53 14.06 -15.53 -9.41
N ASP A 54 13.78 -16.79 -9.76
CA ASP A 54 14.20 -17.97 -9.00
C ASP A 54 15.73 -18.00 -8.81
N LYS A 55 16.47 -17.83 -9.91
CA LYS A 55 17.94 -17.75 -9.89
C LYS A 55 18.44 -16.58 -9.05
N TYR A 56 17.79 -15.43 -9.12
CA TYR A 56 18.18 -14.27 -8.32
C TYR A 56 17.94 -14.50 -6.82
N ILE A 57 16.83 -15.15 -6.43
CA ILE A 57 16.57 -15.51 -5.03
C ILE A 57 17.61 -16.53 -4.55
N GLU A 58 18.05 -17.46 -5.40
CA GLU A 58 19.14 -18.39 -5.09
C GLU A 58 20.43 -17.66 -4.69
N GLU A 59 20.75 -16.54 -5.36
CA GLU A 59 21.92 -15.70 -5.09
C GLU A 59 21.77 -14.78 -3.86
N CYS A 60 20.55 -14.60 -3.34
CA CYS A 60 20.27 -13.81 -2.15
C CYS A 60 20.33 -14.66 -0.87
N ASP A 61 20.56 -14.02 0.27
CA ASP A 61 20.39 -14.67 1.58
C ASP A 61 18.94 -14.55 2.06
N PHE A 62 18.31 -13.40 1.78
CA PHE A 62 16.93 -13.09 2.16
C PHE A 62 16.19 -12.36 1.03
N ASP A 63 14.92 -12.69 0.80
CA ASP A 63 14.00 -12.02 -0.11
C ASP A 63 12.72 -11.59 0.64
N PHE A 64 12.62 -10.30 0.97
CA PHE A 64 11.42 -9.74 1.61
C PHE A 64 10.39 -9.37 0.56
N LYS A 65 9.36 -10.20 0.46
CA LYS A 65 8.31 -10.10 -0.56
C LYS A 65 7.07 -9.39 -0.06
N ARG A 66 6.61 -8.38 -0.78
CA ARG A 66 5.36 -7.65 -0.51
C ARG A 66 4.12 -8.52 -0.67
N SER A 67 4.04 -9.26 -1.78
CA SER A 67 2.94 -10.19 -2.08
C SER A 67 3.25 -11.60 -1.60
N PHE A 68 3.61 -11.75 -0.33
CA PHE A 68 3.99 -13.03 0.24
C PHE A 68 2.80 -14.00 0.31
N SER A 69 3.01 -15.23 -0.13
CA SER A 69 2.09 -16.37 0.05
C SER A 69 2.89 -17.67 0.14
N ASP A 70 2.77 -18.40 1.25
CA ASP A 70 3.44 -19.70 1.41
C ASP A 70 3.12 -20.68 0.27
N LYS A 71 1.86 -20.70 -0.17
CA LYS A 71 1.41 -21.58 -1.24
C LYS A 71 2.09 -21.23 -2.57
N LEU A 72 2.05 -19.96 -2.96
CA LEU A 72 2.57 -19.52 -4.25
C LEU A 72 4.11 -19.50 -4.25
N ASN A 73 4.75 -19.23 -3.11
CA ASN A 73 6.21 -19.38 -2.97
C ASN A 73 6.64 -20.82 -3.25
N LYS A 74 5.94 -21.82 -2.69
CA LYS A 74 6.22 -23.24 -2.96
C LYS A 74 5.95 -23.63 -4.42
N GLU A 75 4.96 -23.02 -5.04
CA GLU A 75 4.60 -23.29 -6.44
C GLU A 75 5.63 -22.70 -7.43
N PHE A 76 6.07 -21.46 -7.22
CA PHE A 76 6.95 -20.74 -8.14
C PHE A 76 8.43 -20.94 -7.84
N PHE A 77 8.82 -21.07 -6.56
CA PHE A 77 10.21 -21.06 -6.09
C PHE A 77 10.47 -22.20 -5.08
N PRO A 78 10.25 -23.47 -5.47
CA PRO A 78 10.21 -24.60 -4.54
C PRO A 78 11.53 -24.79 -3.76
N ASN A 79 12.68 -24.44 -4.34
CA ASN A 79 13.99 -24.65 -3.73
C ASN A 79 14.46 -23.48 -2.84
N GLN A 80 13.74 -22.35 -2.87
CA GLN A 80 14.15 -21.09 -2.25
C GLN A 80 13.12 -20.60 -1.23
N THR A 81 12.10 -21.40 -0.92
CA THR A 81 11.02 -21.01 0.01
C THR A 81 11.51 -20.58 1.39
N ASN A 82 12.63 -21.11 1.88
CA ASN A 82 13.26 -20.74 3.14
C ASN A 82 13.99 -19.40 3.11
N LYS A 83 14.18 -18.80 1.94
CA LYS A 83 14.80 -17.49 1.75
C LYS A 83 13.76 -16.37 1.57
N ILE A 84 12.48 -16.69 1.40
CA ILE A 84 11.43 -15.72 1.11
C ILE A 84 10.71 -15.37 2.42
N TYR A 85 10.59 -14.08 2.72
CA TYR A 85 10.04 -13.54 3.96
C TYR A 85 8.95 -12.51 3.70
N LYS A 86 8.08 -12.29 4.69
CA LYS A 86 6.98 -11.32 4.61
C LYS A 86 7.53 -9.90 4.72
N TRP A 87 7.30 -9.08 3.69
CA TRP A 87 7.51 -7.62 3.78
C TRP A 87 6.27 -6.88 4.31
N GLY A 88 5.10 -7.26 3.79
CA GLY A 88 3.80 -6.68 4.15
C GLY A 88 3.41 -5.43 3.37
N PHE A 89 2.84 -4.43 4.05
CA PHE A 89 2.28 -3.26 3.38
C PHE A 89 3.36 -2.39 2.72
N ASN A 90 2.96 -1.65 1.69
CA ASN A 90 3.77 -0.62 1.06
C ASN A 90 2.89 0.58 0.70
N TYR A 91 3.47 1.77 0.69
CA TYR A 91 2.84 3.02 0.25
C TYR A 91 3.90 3.96 -0.31
N LEU A 92 3.51 4.84 -1.24
CA LEU A 92 4.46 5.73 -1.91
C LEU A 92 4.87 6.87 -0.98
N VAL A 93 6.02 6.68 -0.32
CA VAL A 93 6.50 7.53 0.76
C VAL A 93 7.99 7.85 0.64
N THR A 94 8.36 9.07 1.03
CA THR A 94 9.75 9.50 1.15
C THR A 94 10.05 10.07 2.55
N CYS A 95 11.23 10.62 2.74
CA CYS A 95 11.60 11.38 3.93
C CYS A 95 12.41 12.62 3.51
N ASN A 96 12.47 13.64 4.38
CA ASN A 96 13.30 14.81 4.15
C ASN A 96 14.74 14.38 3.89
N GLY A 97 15.44 15.03 2.94
CA GLY A 97 16.83 14.71 2.60
C GLY A 97 17.03 13.40 1.81
N ASN A 98 15.96 12.72 1.40
CA ASN A 98 16.09 11.58 0.49
C ASN A 98 16.40 12.06 -0.94
N VAL A 99 17.69 12.16 -1.26
CA VAL A 99 18.20 12.54 -2.58
C VAL A 99 18.14 11.41 -3.61
N TYR A 100 17.81 10.20 -3.16
CA TYR A 100 17.74 9.00 -4.00
C TYR A 100 16.33 8.71 -4.53
N PHE A 101 15.34 9.42 -3.98
CA PHE A 101 13.98 9.34 -4.43
C PHE A 101 13.86 9.90 -5.85
N ASN A 102 13.43 9.05 -6.79
CA ASN A 102 13.19 9.42 -8.18
C ASN A 102 14.46 9.86 -8.97
N ASN A 103 15.54 9.09 -8.86
CA ASN A 103 16.77 9.31 -9.65
C ASN A 103 16.67 8.94 -11.14
N ASN A 104 15.49 8.55 -11.63
CA ASN A 104 15.27 8.27 -13.04
C ASN A 104 15.13 9.59 -13.84
N PRO A 105 15.99 9.87 -14.84
CA PRO A 105 15.95 11.09 -15.64
C PRO A 105 14.61 11.35 -16.36
N GLU A 106 13.94 10.31 -16.86
CA GLU A 106 12.64 10.43 -17.55
C GLU A 106 11.54 10.84 -16.57
N LYS A 107 11.60 10.31 -15.34
CA LYS A 107 10.67 10.69 -14.27
C LYS A 107 10.92 12.12 -13.78
N ARG A 108 12.13 12.69 -13.92
CA ARG A 108 12.40 14.12 -13.63
C ARG A 108 11.67 15.05 -14.60
N LEU A 109 11.62 14.71 -15.89
CA LEU A 109 10.85 15.47 -16.88
C LEU A 109 9.34 15.42 -16.57
N LEU A 110 8.82 14.24 -16.22
CA LEU A 110 7.43 14.07 -15.81
C LEU A 110 7.11 14.83 -14.52
N GLU A 111 8.04 14.88 -13.56
CA GLU A 111 7.90 15.68 -12.35
C GLU A 111 7.89 17.19 -12.63
N ALA A 112 8.73 17.67 -13.56
CA ALA A 112 8.69 19.07 -13.98
C ALA A 112 7.33 19.43 -14.59
N VAL A 113 6.81 18.60 -15.50
CA VAL A 113 5.47 18.78 -16.10
C VAL A 113 4.37 18.73 -15.04
N ASN A 114 4.45 17.81 -14.08
CA ASN A 114 3.50 17.73 -12.96
C ASN A 114 3.55 18.98 -12.07
N LEU A 115 4.74 19.54 -11.84
CA LEU A 115 4.94 20.78 -11.08
C LEU A 115 4.30 21.97 -11.80
N PHE A 116 4.50 22.10 -13.12
CA PHE A 116 3.82 23.10 -13.94
C PHE A 116 2.29 22.97 -13.90
N ARG A 117 1.77 21.74 -13.76
CA ARG A 117 0.34 21.45 -13.55
C ARG A 117 -0.13 21.67 -12.10
N GLY A 118 0.72 22.26 -11.25
CA GLY A 118 0.42 22.58 -9.86
C GLY A 118 0.30 21.35 -8.95
N ARG A 119 0.79 20.18 -9.37
CA ARG A 119 0.84 18.97 -8.52
C ARG A 119 2.07 19.03 -7.64
N LYS A 120 1.94 18.57 -6.40
CA LYS A 120 3.09 18.47 -5.50
C LYS A 120 4.08 17.42 -6.01
N PRO A 121 5.40 17.70 -6.00
CA PRO A 121 6.42 16.74 -6.43
C PRO A 121 6.48 15.56 -5.45
N LEU A 122 7.01 14.40 -5.85
CA LEU A 122 6.94 13.22 -4.98
C LEU A 122 7.68 13.41 -3.65
N LYS A 123 8.76 14.22 -3.65
CA LYS A 123 9.50 14.63 -2.44
C LYS A 123 8.64 15.35 -1.39
N TYR A 124 7.46 15.86 -1.76
CA TYR A 124 6.52 16.45 -0.82
C TYR A 124 5.89 15.41 0.11
N PHE A 125 5.70 14.18 -0.35
CA PHE A 125 4.97 13.13 0.37
C PHE A 125 5.91 12.36 1.33
N THR A 126 6.36 13.07 2.35
CA THR A 126 7.15 12.51 3.46
C THR A 126 6.25 11.72 4.42
N TYR A 127 6.82 10.74 5.12
CA TYR A 127 6.07 9.81 5.99
C TYR A 127 5.20 10.52 7.02
N ASP A 128 5.70 11.60 7.63
CA ASP A 128 5.00 12.43 8.62
C ASP A 128 3.70 13.07 8.08
N ARG A 129 3.56 13.21 6.76
CA ARG A 129 2.32 13.73 6.16
C ARG A 129 1.19 12.71 6.12
N PHE A 130 1.52 11.43 6.19
CA PHE A 130 0.56 10.33 6.27
C PHE A 130 0.19 10.04 7.72
N GLU A 131 1.11 10.29 8.65
CA GLU A 131 0.90 10.03 10.08
C GLU A 131 -0.26 10.87 10.65
N ALA A 132 -1.09 10.21 11.45
CA ALA A 132 -2.09 10.84 12.28
C ALA A 132 -2.29 10.01 13.56
N LEU A 133 -2.67 10.69 14.65
CA LEU A 133 -2.94 10.04 15.93
C LEU A 133 -4.38 9.48 15.97
N PRO A 134 -4.61 8.39 16.72
CA PRO A 134 -5.96 7.89 16.94
C PRO A 134 -6.77 8.94 17.71
N ASN A 135 -7.99 9.22 17.24
CA ASN A 135 -8.90 10.20 17.83
C ASN A 135 -10.31 9.62 17.99
N ARG A 136 -10.99 10.02 19.06
CA ARG A 136 -12.42 9.74 19.28
C ARG A 136 -13.28 10.72 18.49
N ILE A 137 -14.38 10.24 17.95
CA ILE A 137 -15.25 10.95 17.01
C ILE A 137 -16.68 10.44 17.21
N ALA A 138 -17.64 11.36 17.30
CA ALA A 138 -19.06 11.03 17.40
C ALA A 138 -19.78 10.88 16.04
N ASP A 139 -19.32 11.54 14.97
CA ASP A 139 -19.93 11.54 13.63
C ASP A 139 -18.93 11.07 12.55
N PRO A 140 -18.71 9.74 12.40
CA PRO A 140 -17.64 9.22 11.55
C PRO A 140 -17.75 9.64 10.09
N LYS A 141 -16.60 9.85 9.45
CA LYS A 141 -16.48 10.06 7.99
C LYS A 141 -15.90 8.83 7.31
N ILE A 142 -16.49 8.46 6.18
CA ILE A 142 -16.16 7.26 5.41
C ILE A 142 -15.43 7.66 4.13
N LEU A 143 -14.34 6.98 3.81
CA LEU A 143 -13.59 7.17 2.57
C LEU A 143 -13.56 5.89 1.73
N PHE A 144 -14.00 6.00 0.48
CA PHE A 144 -13.71 4.99 -0.55
C PHE A 144 -13.47 5.64 -1.91
N MET A 145 -12.20 5.87 -2.22
CA MET A 145 -11.79 6.38 -3.53
C MET A 145 -10.99 5.32 -4.26
N THR A 146 -11.48 4.85 -5.40
CA THR A 146 -10.84 3.72 -6.12
C THR A 146 -10.76 3.95 -7.63
N ARG A 147 -9.86 3.23 -8.29
CA ARG A 147 -9.73 3.25 -9.76
C ARG A 147 -10.50 2.07 -10.34
N LEU A 148 -10.81 2.12 -11.63
CA LEU A 148 -11.12 0.91 -12.38
C LEU A 148 -9.85 0.41 -13.07
N TRP A 149 -9.78 -0.89 -13.30
CA TRP A 149 -8.69 -1.54 -14.01
C TRP A 149 -9.10 -1.89 -15.42
N ASP A 150 -8.24 -1.57 -16.38
CA ASP A 150 -8.39 -1.92 -17.79
C ASP A 150 -7.49 -3.11 -18.15
N SER A 151 -7.93 -3.92 -19.11
CA SER A 151 -7.13 -4.97 -19.75
C SER A 151 -5.82 -4.46 -20.38
N LEU A 152 -5.74 -3.19 -20.76
CA LEU A 152 -4.48 -2.56 -21.19
C LEU A 152 -3.43 -2.47 -20.07
N GLN A 153 -3.86 -2.58 -18.80
CA GLN A 153 -2.98 -2.43 -17.63
C GLN A 153 -2.56 -3.77 -17.02
N THR A 154 -3.25 -4.86 -17.33
CA THR A 154 -2.97 -6.18 -16.76
C THR A 154 -3.57 -7.29 -17.60
N SER A 155 -2.97 -8.47 -17.55
CA SER A 155 -3.50 -9.73 -18.09
C SER A 155 -4.47 -10.45 -17.13
N SER A 156 -4.86 -9.82 -16.02
CA SER A 156 -5.74 -10.42 -15.01
C SER A 156 -7.12 -10.77 -15.59
N LYS A 157 -7.60 -11.99 -15.30
CA LYS A 157 -8.83 -12.54 -15.90
C LYS A 157 -10.14 -12.11 -15.24
N ASN A 158 -10.11 -11.38 -14.12
CA ASN A 158 -11.30 -11.08 -13.31
C ASN A 158 -11.57 -9.57 -13.14
N LEU A 159 -11.17 -8.76 -14.13
CA LEU A 159 -11.30 -7.29 -14.03
C LEU A 159 -12.75 -6.81 -13.88
N ASP A 160 -13.70 -7.44 -14.58
CA ASP A 160 -15.10 -7.04 -14.54
C ASP A 160 -15.72 -7.21 -13.15
N ALA A 161 -15.44 -8.33 -12.48
CA ALA A 161 -15.91 -8.58 -11.12
C ALA A 161 -15.32 -7.58 -10.11
N VAL A 162 -14.02 -7.29 -10.24
CA VAL A 162 -13.33 -6.30 -9.38
C VAL A 162 -13.90 -4.90 -9.62
N ASN A 163 -14.06 -4.49 -10.87
CA ASN A 163 -14.60 -3.17 -11.23
C ASN A 163 -16.07 -3.04 -10.81
N SER A 164 -16.87 -4.08 -11.03
CA SER A 164 -18.27 -4.12 -10.60
C SER A 164 -18.41 -3.96 -9.09
N THR A 165 -17.65 -4.73 -8.31
CA THR A 165 -17.65 -4.64 -6.83
C THR A 165 -17.30 -3.22 -6.36
N ARG A 166 -16.27 -2.60 -6.96
CA ARG A 166 -15.87 -1.22 -6.66
C ARG A 166 -16.98 -0.20 -6.98
N ILE A 167 -17.63 -0.34 -8.13
CA ILE A 167 -18.73 0.53 -8.56
C ILE A 167 -19.91 0.42 -7.60
N GLU A 168 -20.29 -0.80 -7.24
CA GLU A 168 -21.45 -1.06 -6.37
C GLU A 168 -21.21 -0.60 -4.93
N ILE A 169 -20.00 -0.77 -4.37
CA ILE A 169 -19.65 -0.17 -3.06
C ILE A 169 -19.78 1.35 -3.11
N VAL A 170 -19.28 2.01 -4.16
CA VAL A 170 -19.42 3.48 -4.31
C VAL A 170 -20.89 3.88 -4.36
N LYS A 171 -21.74 3.17 -5.12
CA LYS A 171 -23.17 3.46 -5.20
C LYS A 171 -23.85 3.30 -3.84
N ALA A 172 -23.57 2.20 -3.13
CA ALA A 172 -24.13 1.91 -1.82
C ALA A 172 -23.76 2.99 -0.79
N LEU A 173 -22.48 3.35 -0.70
CA LEU A 173 -22.01 4.42 0.19
C LEU A 173 -22.66 5.77 -0.09
N ARG A 174 -22.80 6.15 -1.36
CA ARG A 174 -23.45 7.43 -1.73
C ARG A 174 -24.95 7.43 -1.44
N LYS A 175 -25.59 6.27 -1.46
CA LYS A 175 -27.02 6.10 -1.16
C LYS A 175 -27.27 6.13 0.34
N GLU A 176 -26.51 5.37 1.12
CA GLU A 176 -26.75 5.15 2.55
C GLU A 176 -26.08 6.21 3.43
N TYR A 177 -24.92 6.72 3.02
CA TYR A 177 -24.13 7.70 3.77
C TYR A 177 -23.79 8.95 2.92
N PRO A 178 -24.79 9.64 2.32
CA PRO A 178 -24.53 10.75 1.39
C PRO A 178 -23.81 11.95 2.01
N GLN A 179 -23.99 12.18 3.32
CA GLN A 179 -23.37 13.31 4.05
C GLN A 179 -22.10 12.92 4.81
N ASN A 180 -21.82 11.62 4.90
CA ASN A 180 -20.70 11.09 5.68
C ASN A 180 -19.65 10.39 4.82
N SER A 181 -19.92 10.14 3.54
CA SER A 181 -18.98 9.44 2.65
C SER A 181 -18.34 10.37 1.61
N THR A 182 -17.03 10.25 1.46
CA THR A 182 -16.31 10.63 0.24
C THR A 182 -16.06 9.36 -0.56
N ALA A 183 -17.05 8.96 -1.35
CA ALA A 183 -17.01 7.74 -2.17
C ALA A 183 -17.00 8.06 -3.67
N GLY A 184 -16.11 7.45 -4.44
CA GLY A 184 -16.12 7.61 -5.89
C GLY A 184 -14.95 7.01 -6.65
N ILE A 185 -15.04 7.15 -7.98
CA ILE A 185 -14.12 6.54 -8.94
C ILE A 185 -13.16 7.60 -9.48
N TYR A 186 -11.88 7.26 -9.63
CA TYR A 186 -10.93 8.15 -10.32
C TYR A 186 -11.25 8.19 -11.81
N ASP A 187 -11.07 9.37 -12.41
CA ASP A 187 -11.26 9.58 -13.84
C ASP A 187 -10.31 8.71 -14.69
N SER A 188 -10.89 7.94 -15.62
CA SER A 188 -10.23 7.15 -16.65
C SER A 188 -11.20 6.97 -17.83
N GLU A 189 -10.70 6.54 -18.98
CA GLU A 189 -11.55 6.22 -20.14
C GLU A 189 -12.65 5.21 -19.79
N LEU A 190 -12.25 4.08 -19.19
CA LEU A 190 -13.17 3.06 -18.69
C LEU A 190 -14.19 3.60 -17.67
N ALA A 191 -13.78 4.50 -16.76
CA ALA A 191 -14.71 5.10 -15.80
C ALA A 191 -15.73 6.02 -16.47
N ARG A 192 -15.32 6.76 -17.51
CA ARG A 192 -16.21 7.65 -18.29
C ARG A 192 -17.24 6.85 -19.09
N GLU A 193 -16.86 5.67 -19.56
CA GLU A 193 -17.75 4.75 -20.24
C GLU A 193 -18.73 4.07 -19.26
N LEU A 194 -18.22 3.41 -18.23
CA LEU A 194 -19.04 2.55 -17.37
C LEU A 194 -19.84 3.30 -16.31
N CYS A 195 -19.28 4.36 -15.73
CA CYS A 195 -19.87 5.00 -14.55
C CYS A 195 -19.55 6.51 -14.45
N PRO A 196 -19.84 7.33 -15.48
CA PRO A 196 -19.44 8.74 -15.53
C PRO A 196 -19.96 9.57 -14.34
N LYS A 197 -21.14 9.23 -13.80
CA LYS A 197 -21.74 9.90 -12.63
C LYS A 197 -21.01 9.62 -11.30
N LEU A 198 -20.17 8.58 -11.26
CA LEU A 198 -19.42 8.20 -10.06
C LEU A 198 -17.99 8.78 -10.04
N ILE A 199 -17.56 9.40 -11.14
CA ILE A 199 -16.23 10.01 -11.24
C ILE A 199 -16.08 11.17 -10.25
N LEU A 200 -14.97 11.17 -9.51
CA LEU A 200 -14.62 12.22 -8.57
C LEU A 200 -13.95 13.40 -9.30
N PRO A 201 -14.25 14.65 -8.90
CA PRO A 201 -13.57 15.81 -9.45
C PRO A 201 -12.05 15.73 -9.25
N SER A 202 -11.29 16.20 -10.23
CA SER A 202 -9.81 16.20 -10.18
C SER A 202 -9.26 16.90 -8.94
N LYS A 203 -9.95 17.95 -8.45
CA LYS A 203 -9.60 18.66 -7.21
C LYS A 203 -9.60 17.72 -6.00
N VAL A 204 -10.49 16.75 -5.91
CA VAL A 204 -10.56 15.80 -4.79
C VAL A 204 -9.51 14.69 -4.95
N THR A 205 -9.23 14.28 -6.18
CA THR A 205 -8.33 13.15 -6.47
C THR A 205 -6.85 13.51 -6.56
N LYS A 206 -6.50 14.81 -6.57
CA LYS A 206 -5.13 15.29 -6.38
C LYS A 206 -4.52 14.66 -5.12
N ARG A 207 -3.30 14.15 -5.21
CA ARG A 207 -2.69 13.29 -4.17
C ARG A 207 -2.63 13.99 -2.81
N GLU A 208 -2.30 15.28 -2.77
CA GLU A 208 -2.29 16.09 -1.56
C GLU A 208 -3.68 16.29 -0.94
N ASN A 209 -4.70 16.48 -1.76
CA ASN A 209 -6.08 16.66 -1.29
C ASN A 209 -6.68 15.33 -0.85
N TYR A 210 -6.39 14.25 -1.57
CA TYR A 210 -6.71 12.89 -1.14
C TYR A 210 -6.10 12.59 0.24
N LEU A 211 -4.82 12.93 0.44
CA LEU A 211 -4.15 12.67 1.71
C LEU A 211 -4.81 13.42 2.87
N GLU A 212 -5.21 14.67 2.63
CA GLU A 212 -5.94 15.47 3.60
C GLU A 212 -7.33 14.90 3.90
N THR A 213 -8.10 14.57 2.86
CA THR A 213 -9.40 13.91 3.01
C THR A 213 -9.28 12.59 3.77
N MET A 214 -8.24 11.79 3.50
CA MET A 214 -8.00 10.51 4.15
C MET A 214 -7.72 10.67 5.64
N LYS A 215 -6.88 11.64 6.04
CA LYS A 215 -6.64 11.93 7.46
C LYS A 215 -7.85 12.52 8.18
N ASN A 216 -8.74 13.19 7.45
CA ASN A 216 -10.00 13.71 7.97
C ASN A 216 -11.16 12.69 7.91
N SER A 217 -10.89 11.46 7.44
CA SER A 217 -11.82 10.35 7.47
C SER A 217 -11.53 9.43 8.66
N ASP A 218 -12.51 8.63 9.08
CA ASP A 218 -12.40 7.75 10.24
C ASP A 218 -12.42 6.28 9.83
N ILE A 219 -13.24 5.95 8.85
CA ILE A 219 -13.39 4.61 8.26
C ILE A 219 -12.87 4.69 6.82
N CYS A 220 -11.82 3.95 6.53
CA CYS A 220 -11.21 3.88 5.20
C CYS A 220 -11.39 2.50 4.60
N ILE A 221 -11.93 2.45 3.38
CA ILE A 221 -12.19 1.21 2.67
C ILE A 221 -11.07 0.95 1.65
N GLY A 222 -10.48 -0.23 1.71
CA GLY A 222 -9.54 -0.76 0.74
C GLY A 222 -10.20 -1.80 -0.16
N SER A 223 -9.62 -1.99 -1.35
CA SER A 223 -9.95 -3.08 -2.27
C SER A 223 -8.65 -3.70 -2.78
N ILE A 224 -8.69 -4.95 -3.23
CA ILE A 224 -7.51 -5.60 -3.81
C ILE A 224 -7.00 -4.82 -5.02
N GLY A 225 -5.68 -4.77 -5.18
CA GLY A 225 -5.00 -4.21 -6.33
C GLY A 225 -4.92 -5.19 -7.49
N LEU A 226 -4.06 -4.88 -8.46
CA LEU A 226 -3.75 -5.80 -9.55
C LEU A 226 -3.13 -7.08 -9.00
N HIS A 227 -3.43 -8.21 -9.64
CA HIS A 227 -2.93 -9.54 -9.25
C HIS A 227 -3.22 -9.93 -7.79
N GLY A 228 -4.32 -9.42 -7.20
CA GLY A 228 -4.67 -9.71 -5.80
C GLY A 228 -3.78 -9.01 -4.77
N SER A 229 -2.92 -8.09 -5.21
CA SER A 229 -2.02 -7.35 -4.32
C SER A 229 -2.81 -6.54 -3.28
N ILE A 230 -2.22 -6.32 -2.11
CA ILE A 230 -2.81 -5.37 -1.17
C ILE A 230 -2.57 -3.95 -1.69
N GLY A 231 -3.65 -3.19 -1.90
CA GLY A 231 -3.57 -1.84 -2.45
C GLY A 231 -2.79 -0.90 -1.53
N TRP A 232 -1.92 -0.07 -2.11
CA TRP A 232 -1.03 0.83 -1.36
C TRP A 232 -1.75 1.79 -0.41
N LYS A 233 -2.99 2.15 -0.75
CA LYS A 233 -3.85 2.97 0.12
C LYS A 233 -4.09 2.35 1.49
N THR A 234 -4.09 1.02 1.60
CA THR A 234 -4.21 0.34 2.89
C THR A 234 -3.05 0.71 3.82
N GLY A 235 -1.82 0.74 3.29
CA GLY A 235 -0.66 1.21 4.06
C GLY A 235 -0.78 2.68 4.46
N GLU A 236 -1.35 3.52 3.58
CA GLU A 236 -1.63 4.93 3.88
C GLU A 236 -2.68 5.08 5.00
N TYR A 237 -3.72 4.24 5.04
CA TYR A 237 -4.75 4.23 6.08
C TYR A 237 -4.20 3.81 7.45
N VAL A 238 -3.33 2.81 7.46
CA VAL A 238 -2.65 2.33 8.67
C VAL A 238 -1.69 3.39 9.20
N ALA A 239 -0.92 4.05 8.33
CA ALA A 239 -0.06 5.17 8.72
C ALA A 239 -0.85 6.33 9.35
N ALA A 240 -2.06 6.59 8.86
CA ALA A 240 -2.96 7.59 9.43
C ALA A 240 -3.77 7.09 10.63
N ALA A 241 -3.53 5.88 11.16
CA ALA A 241 -4.31 5.31 12.26
C ALA A 241 -5.83 5.38 12.00
N ARG A 242 -6.28 4.93 10.82
CA ARG A 242 -7.71 4.87 10.46
C ARG A 242 -8.32 3.52 10.85
N ALA A 243 -9.63 3.47 11.05
CA ALA A 243 -10.35 2.19 11.05
C ALA A 243 -10.43 1.68 9.60
N VAL A 244 -10.08 0.42 9.39
CA VAL A 244 -9.93 -0.15 8.05
C VAL A 244 -10.98 -1.21 7.80
N ILE A 245 -11.66 -1.10 6.67
CA ILE A 245 -12.42 -2.19 6.05
C ILE A 245 -11.67 -2.53 4.77
N ASN A 246 -11.37 -3.80 4.52
CA ASN A 246 -10.62 -4.18 3.33
C ASN A 246 -11.20 -5.42 2.68
N GLU A 247 -11.10 -5.46 1.36
CA GLU A 247 -11.35 -6.69 0.63
C GLU A 247 -10.34 -7.74 1.08
N SER A 248 -10.79 -9.00 1.15
CA SER A 248 -10.03 -10.10 1.73
C SER A 248 -8.65 -10.21 1.10
N PHE A 249 -7.61 -10.21 1.93
CA PHE A 249 -6.23 -10.28 1.47
C PHE A 249 -5.92 -11.62 0.81
N CYS A 250 -5.25 -11.56 -0.35
CA CYS A 250 -4.67 -12.73 -1.00
C CYS A 250 -3.24 -13.01 -0.51
N TYR A 251 -2.61 -12.05 0.15
CA TYR A 251 -1.22 -12.07 0.59
C TYR A 251 -1.09 -11.72 2.05
N GLU A 252 -0.02 -12.19 2.67
CA GLU A 252 0.25 -12.00 4.09
C GLU A 252 1.07 -10.74 4.34
N VAL A 253 0.94 -10.19 5.55
CA VAL A 253 1.74 -9.06 6.02
C VAL A 253 2.61 -9.44 7.21
N SER A 254 3.64 -8.64 7.48
CA SER A 254 4.49 -8.79 8.65
C SER A 254 3.73 -8.40 9.93
N GLY A 255 4.12 -8.99 11.07
CA GLY A 255 3.46 -8.75 12.35
C GLY A 255 2.02 -9.26 12.43
N SER A 256 1.34 -8.97 13.54
CA SER A 256 -0.04 -9.41 13.80
C SER A 256 -1.07 -8.37 13.34
N PHE A 257 -1.34 -8.30 12.03
CA PHE A 257 -2.43 -7.48 11.49
C PHE A 257 -3.72 -8.31 11.38
N GLU A 258 -4.58 -8.22 12.39
CA GLU A 258 -5.64 -9.21 12.63
C GLU A 258 -7.03 -8.73 12.19
N ILE A 259 -7.82 -9.64 11.61
CA ILE A 259 -9.25 -9.42 11.33
C ILE A 259 -9.99 -9.21 12.65
N GLY A 260 -10.85 -8.19 12.71
CA GLY A 260 -11.64 -7.81 13.87
C GLY A 260 -10.93 -6.89 14.86
N LYS A 261 -9.59 -6.80 14.78
CA LYS A 261 -8.77 -5.94 15.65
C LYS A 261 -8.18 -4.75 14.90
N ASN A 262 -7.54 -5.02 13.77
CA ASN A 262 -6.89 -4.03 12.92
C ASN A 262 -7.77 -3.63 11.73
N TYR A 263 -8.57 -4.57 11.22
CA TYR A 263 -9.45 -4.31 10.10
C TYR A 263 -10.63 -5.27 10.07
N PHE A 264 -11.68 -4.91 9.35
CA PHE A 264 -12.70 -5.87 8.92
C PHE A 264 -12.46 -6.31 7.47
N SER A 265 -12.64 -7.60 7.22
CA SER A 265 -12.44 -8.23 5.92
C SER A 265 -13.78 -8.43 5.22
N PHE A 266 -13.87 -8.15 3.92
CA PHE A 266 -15.06 -8.46 3.12
C PHE A 266 -14.75 -9.22 1.84
N LYS A 267 -15.74 -9.91 1.28
CA LYS A 267 -15.69 -10.60 -0.03
C LYS A 267 -16.67 -10.04 -1.06
N GLY A 268 -17.59 -9.16 -0.64
CA GLY A 268 -18.57 -8.54 -1.51
C GLY A 268 -19.18 -7.27 -0.92
N VAL A 269 -20.08 -6.66 -1.68
CA VAL A 269 -20.69 -5.35 -1.36
C VAL A 269 -21.46 -5.40 -0.05
N ASP A 270 -22.30 -6.41 0.15
CA ASP A 270 -23.16 -6.51 1.34
C ASP A 270 -22.36 -6.66 2.64
N GLU A 271 -21.31 -7.47 2.62
CA GLU A 271 -20.41 -7.63 3.76
C GLU A 271 -19.61 -6.35 4.04
N CYS A 272 -19.14 -5.66 2.99
CA CYS A 272 -18.51 -4.35 3.12
C CYS A 272 -19.45 -3.33 3.79
N MET A 273 -20.69 -3.21 3.30
CA MET A 273 -21.67 -2.27 3.83
C MET A 273 -22.11 -2.62 5.26
N LYS A 274 -22.22 -3.92 5.59
CA LYS A 274 -22.45 -4.36 6.98
C LYS A 274 -21.33 -3.92 7.92
N HIS A 275 -20.07 -4.01 7.48
CA HIS A 275 -18.93 -3.53 8.28
C HIS A 275 -18.91 -2.01 8.39
N VAL A 276 -19.29 -1.29 7.33
CA VAL A 276 -19.46 0.17 7.37
C VAL A 276 -20.50 0.53 8.43
N ASP A 277 -21.67 -0.08 8.38
CA ASP A 277 -22.76 0.14 9.34
C ASP A 277 -22.36 -0.16 10.78
N THR A 278 -21.67 -1.28 10.99
CA THR A 278 -21.15 -1.69 12.30
C THR A 278 -20.20 -0.63 12.87
N LEU A 279 -19.22 -0.18 12.08
CA LEU A 279 -18.26 0.83 12.53
C LEU A 279 -18.93 2.19 12.70
N PHE A 280 -19.77 2.61 11.75
CA PHE A 280 -20.43 3.92 11.77
C PHE A 280 -21.25 4.15 13.04
N HIS A 281 -21.93 3.11 13.53
CA HIS A 281 -22.72 3.16 14.75
C HIS A 281 -21.93 2.81 16.03
N SER A 282 -20.62 2.58 15.92
CA SER A 282 -19.76 2.16 17.05
C SER A 282 -18.49 3.01 17.18
N PRO A 283 -18.57 4.26 17.68
CA PRO A 283 -17.42 5.13 17.92
C PRO A 283 -16.27 4.49 18.72
N ASP A 284 -16.59 3.66 19.71
CA ASP A 284 -15.60 2.95 20.52
C ASP A 284 -14.82 1.94 19.68
N LEU A 285 -15.52 1.16 18.85
CA LEU A 285 -14.90 0.18 17.97
C LEU A 285 -13.98 0.85 16.94
N ILE A 286 -14.40 1.99 16.38
CA ILE A 286 -13.53 2.82 15.52
C ILE A 286 -12.27 3.20 16.30
N TYR A 287 -12.42 3.77 17.49
CA TYR A 287 -11.28 4.27 18.27
C TYR A 287 -10.30 3.16 18.66
N GLU A 288 -10.81 2.00 19.09
CA GLU A 288 -9.97 0.83 19.38
C GLU A 288 -9.21 0.35 18.14
N MET A 289 -9.88 0.23 16.98
CA MET A 289 -9.22 -0.15 15.73
C MET A 289 -8.17 0.87 15.29
N LYS A 290 -8.44 2.18 15.45
CA LYS A 290 -7.45 3.25 15.18
C LYS A 290 -6.22 3.11 16.07
N LYS A 291 -6.38 2.84 17.37
CA LYS A 291 -5.25 2.59 18.29
C LYS A 291 -4.45 1.37 17.86
N ASN A 292 -5.11 0.27 17.52
CA ASN A 292 -4.45 -0.94 17.05
C ASN A 292 -3.65 -0.70 15.77
N ASN A 293 -4.19 0.08 14.83
CA ASN A 293 -3.51 0.42 13.58
C ASN A 293 -2.37 1.42 13.78
N HIS A 294 -2.51 2.35 14.72
CA HIS A 294 -1.41 3.23 15.10
C HIS A 294 -0.24 2.43 15.69
N GLN A 295 -0.54 1.51 16.61
CA GLN A 295 0.47 0.65 17.22
C GLN A 295 1.15 -0.23 16.17
N TYR A 296 0.36 -0.90 15.32
CA TYR A 296 0.91 -1.69 14.22
C TYR A 296 1.79 -0.85 13.28
N TYR A 297 1.41 0.40 12.99
CA TYR A 297 2.25 1.29 12.19
C TYR A 297 3.61 1.54 12.84
N LEU A 298 3.62 1.90 14.13
CA LEU A 298 4.85 2.17 14.88
C LEU A 298 5.72 0.93 15.04
N ASP A 299 5.13 -0.26 15.05
CA ASP A 299 5.86 -1.51 15.27
C ASP A 299 6.30 -2.23 13.99
N TYR A 300 5.62 -2.01 12.86
CA TYR A 300 5.84 -2.83 11.65
C TYR A 300 5.86 -2.07 10.31
N LEU A 301 5.25 -0.88 10.19
CA LEU A 301 5.05 -0.23 8.88
C LEU A 301 5.70 1.15 8.71
N ARG A 302 6.07 1.83 9.80
CA ARG A 302 6.82 3.08 9.70
C ARG A 302 8.13 2.78 8.93
N PRO A 303 8.55 3.60 7.95
CA PRO A 303 9.51 3.12 6.96
C PRO A 303 10.85 2.64 7.54
N ASP A 304 11.37 3.32 8.57
CA ASP A 304 12.58 2.90 9.28
C ASP A 304 12.38 1.64 10.10
N VAL A 305 11.22 1.51 10.77
CA VAL A 305 10.86 0.33 11.55
C VAL A 305 10.69 -0.90 10.67
N GLN A 306 10.05 -0.75 9.51
CA GLN A 306 9.86 -1.85 8.57
C GLN A 306 11.21 -2.40 8.08
N VAL A 307 12.16 -1.52 7.74
CA VAL A 307 13.53 -1.92 7.40
C VAL A 307 14.26 -2.49 8.62
N ALA A 308 14.16 -1.87 9.80
CA ALA A 308 14.80 -2.39 11.01
C ALA A 308 14.34 -3.81 11.33
N ASN A 309 13.05 -4.09 11.18
CA ASN A 309 12.49 -5.42 11.39
C ASN A 309 12.98 -6.42 10.35
N SER A 310 13.10 -6.06 9.07
CA SER A 310 13.65 -6.97 8.06
C SER A 310 15.13 -7.27 8.32
N LEU A 311 15.91 -6.28 8.76
CA LEU A 311 17.30 -6.50 9.15
C LEU A 311 17.41 -7.41 10.38
N LYS A 312 16.56 -7.19 11.39
CA LYS A 312 16.49 -8.05 12.57
C LYS A 312 16.13 -9.49 12.21
N GLU A 313 15.15 -9.68 11.33
CA GLU A 313 14.74 -11.00 10.83
C GLU A 313 15.90 -11.68 10.06
N ALA A 314 16.72 -10.90 9.36
CA ALA A 314 17.95 -11.36 8.72
C ALA A 314 19.13 -11.56 9.69
N GLY A 315 18.93 -11.41 11.00
CA GLY A 315 19.99 -11.55 12.01
C GLY A 315 20.99 -10.39 12.05
N ILE A 316 20.68 -9.27 11.41
CA ILE A 316 21.54 -8.08 11.35
C ILE A 316 21.18 -7.14 12.50
N ILE A 317 22.19 -6.75 13.28
CA ILE A 317 22.07 -5.80 14.38
C ILE A 317 22.43 -4.40 13.86
N ILE A 318 21.56 -3.42 14.15
CA ILE A 318 21.68 -2.00 13.78
C ILE A 318 21.62 -1.07 14.99
#